data_AF-A0A7V0Q4B0-F1
#
_entry.id   AF-A0A7V0Q4B0-F1
#
_cell.length_a   1.000
_cell.length_b   1.000
_cell.length_c   1.000
_cell.angle_alpha   90.00
_cell.angle_beta   90.00
_cell.angle_gamma   90.00
#
_symmetry.space_group_name_H-M   'P 1'
#
loop_
_entity.id
_entity.type
_entity.pdbx_description
1 polymer ?
#
loop_
_entity_poly.entity_id
_entity_poly.type
_entity_poly.pdbx_seq_one_letter_code
_entity_poly.pdbx_strand_id
1 'polypeptide(L)'
;MMGKTAWWKLDIGDLAVGRVTTVIVEGRALAVSRTESGWGVLDNRCPHQGGPLGDGEIEGSYLLCPWHGYEYDPVTGEPPAGFSDAAACYQLEERDDGLYVELPVLSEEPTLMDQMVDVMTGWGVDTVFGMVGHSNLGLADALRRAEQDQRLRYIGIRHEGAAAFAASAYGKLTGRPAACFSIAGPGATNLLTGLWDAKVDRVPILALTGQVQTQVLGPGAFQEVPLTEAFAAVANFSQTVLVPDNATELMALALKHALVERGVAHLVFPDEVQTLPGLSDPPERLRTGRVAFDGIAPPKEELSWAVELLEGARRPLIVAGSGAREARRQVIEFAEHIDAPVITTFRAKGLIGDDHALGGGVVGRSGTPIASALMARADALLVLGASFSNHSGIATWV
;
A
#
# COMPACT_ATOMS: atom_id res chain seq x y z
N MET A 1 -32.96 16.75 -2.07
CA MET A 1 -32.92 17.05 -0.62
C MET A 1 -31.85 18.10 -0.43
N MET A 2 -32.19 19.30 0.07
CA MET A 2 -31.16 20.27 0.47
C MET A 2 -30.37 19.64 1.61
N GLY A 3 -29.09 19.38 1.39
CA GLY A 3 -28.19 18.84 2.42
C GLY A 3 -28.13 19.80 3.62
N LYS A 4 -27.83 19.27 4.81
CA LYS A 4 -27.61 20.13 5.98
C LYS A 4 -26.46 21.09 5.67
N THR A 5 -26.62 22.37 5.97
CA THR A 5 -25.57 23.37 5.90
C THR A 5 -25.06 23.71 7.30
N ALA A 6 -23.83 24.23 7.39
CA ALA A 6 -23.24 24.75 8.61
C ALA A 6 -22.41 26.00 8.29
N TRP A 7 -22.28 26.88 9.28
CA TRP A 7 -21.50 28.11 9.18
C TRP A 7 -20.10 27.89 9.72
N TRP A 8 -19.10 28.24 8.93
CA TRP A 8 -17.69 28.06 9.25
C TRP A 8 -16.96 29.38 9.19
N LYS A 9 -16.13 29.65 10.20
CA LYS A 9 -15.30 30.87 10.23
C LYS A 9 -14.18 30.75 9.22
N LEU A 10 -13.95 31.79 8.44
CA LEU A 10 -12.86 31.87 7.47
C LEU A 10 -11.60 32.47 8.12
N ASP A 11 -10.46 31.79 7.94
CA ASP A 11 -9.15 32.34 8.28
C ASP A 11 -8.55 33.03 7.06
N ILE A 12 -8.79 34.34 6.97
CA ILE A 12 -8.48 35.18 5.79
C ILE A 12 -7.28 36.09 6.00
N GLY A 13 -6.70 36.13 7.20
CA GLY A 13 -5.65 37.09 7.58
C GLY A 13 -6.02 38.55 7.24
N ASP A 14 -5.02 39.35 6.88
CA ASP A 14 -5.19 40.75 6.48
C ASP A 14 -5.34 40.88 4.95
N LEU A 15 -6.32 40.19 4.35
CA LEU A 15 -6.54 40.23 2.90
C LEU A 15 -6.93 41.65 2.42
N ALA A 16 -6.02 42.28 1.68
CA ALA A 16 -6.23 43.64 1.16
C ALA A 16 -7.31 43.70 0.08
N VAL A 17 -7.92 44.88 -0.08
CA VAL A 17 -8.87 45.16 -1.18
C VAL A 17 -8.21 44.95 -2.54
N GLY A 18 -8.92 44.28 -3.45
CA GLY A 18 -8.42 43.89 -4.77
C GLY A 18 -7.57 42.61 -4.76
N ARG A 19 -7.67 41.78 -3.71
CA ARG A 19 -6.92 40.52 -3.61
C ARG A 19 -7.87 39.34 -3.41
N VAL A 20 -7.40 38.17 -3.84
CA VAL A 20 -8.00 36.87 -3.58
C VAL A 20 -6.99 36.00 -2.82
N THR A 21 -7.47 35.06 -2.03
CA THR A 21 -6.66 34.03 -1.40
C THR A 21 -7.40 32.70 -1.32
N THR A 22 -6.65 31.60 -1.18
CA THR A 22 -7.22 30.27 -0.93
C THR A 22 -7.37 30.05 0.59
N VAL A 23 -8.60 29.76 1.03
CA VAL A 23 -8.89 29.32 2.42
C VAL A 23 -9.38 27.89 2.41
N ILE A 24 -8.86 27.05 3.31
CA ILE A 24 -9.33 25.66 3.47
C ILE A 24 -10.31 25.57 4.64
N VAL A 25 -11.53 25.10 4.37
CA VAL A 25 -12.59 24.90 5.37
C VAL A 25 -13.16 23.51 5.22
N GLU A 26 -13.10 22.69 6.27
CA GLU A 26 -13.60 21.30 6.26
C GLU A 26 -13.13 20.50 5.03
N GLY A 27 -11.85 20.65 4.67
CA GLY A 27 -11.23 19.98 3.52
C GLY A 27 -11.60 20.57 2.15
N ARG A 28 -12.42 21.62 2.07
CA ARG A 28 -12.75 22.33 0.84
C ARG A 28 -11.85 23.54 0.66
N ALA A 29 -11.28 23.70 -0.52
CA ALA A 29 -10.60 24.94 -0.89
C ALA A 29 -11.61 25.95 -1.42
N LEU A 30 -11.58 27.17 -0.88
CA LEU A 30 -12.43 28.28 -1.27
C LEU A 30 -11.56 29.45 -1.75
N ALA A 31 -11.98 30.10 -2.84
CA ALA A 31 -11.39 31.36 -3.29
C ALA A 31 -12.11 32.51 -2.58
N VAL A 32 -11.41 33.17 -1.65
CA VAL A 32 -11.96 34.30 -0.88
C VAL A 32 -11.40 35.59 -1.44
N SER A 33 -12.28 36.43 -1.97
CA SER A 33 -11.97 37.72 -2.59
C SER A 33 -12.38 38.88 -1.68
N ARG A 34 -11.51 39.89 -1.57
CA ARG A 34 -11.86 41.19 -0.99
C ARG A 34 -11.99 42.22 -2.09
N THR A 35 -13.20 42.72 -2.32
CA THR A 35 -13.49 43.78 -3.30
C THR A 35 -13.72 45.13 -2.60
N GLU A 36 -13.85 46.20 -3.37
CA GLU A 36 -14.27 47.51 -2.82
C GLU A 36 -15.70 47.47 -2.26
N SER A 37 -16.55 46.59 -2.79
CA SER A 37 -17.97 46.47 -2.45
C SER A 37 -18.26 45.45 -1.35
N GLY A 38 -17.30 44.59 -0.98
CA GLY A 38 -17.50 43.59 0.06
C GLY A 38 -16.60 42.37 -0.08
N TRP A 39 -17.12 41.21 0.33
CA TRP A 39 -16.45 39.93 0.25
C TRP A 39 -17.13 39.03 -0.77
N GLY A 40 -16.33 38.21 -1.44
CA GLY A 40 -16.80 37.13 -2.29
C GLY A 40 -16.16 35.82 -1.89
N VAL A 41 -16.93 34.73 -1.92
CA VAL A 41 -16.39 33.39 -1.67
C VAL A 41 -16.93 32.45 -2.74
N LEU A 42 -16.01 31.95 -3.54
CA LEU A 42 -16.27 31.02 -4.63
C LEU A 42 -15.66 29.66 -4.31
N ASP A 43 -16.18 28.61 -4.95
CA ASP A 43 -15.47 27.34 -5.06
C ASP A 43 -14.10 27.63 -5.69
N ASN A 44 -13.03 27.12 -5.08
CA ASN A 44 -11.68 27.39 -5.58
C ASN A 44 -11.42 26.75 -6.94
N ARG A 45 -12.31 25.88 -7.42
CA ARG A 45 -12.18 25.20 -8.71
C ARG A 45 -12.89 25.97 -9.82
N CYS A 46 -12.10 26.56 -10.72
CA CYS A 46 -12.59 27.20 -11.94
C CYS A 46 -13.43 26.22 -12.80
N PRO A 47 -14.69 26.54 -13.15
CA PRO A 47 -15.54 25.67 -13.96
C PRO A 47 -14.99 25.31 -15.35
N HIS A 48 -14.16 26.18 -15.94
CA HIS A 48 -13.62 25.96 -17.28
C HIS A 48 -12.62 24.79 -17.35
N GLN A 49 -11.54 24.81 -16.54
CA GLN A 49 -10.54 23.71 -16.52
C GLN A 49 -10.07 23.29 -15.13
N GLY A 50 -10.69 23.78 -14.06
CA GLY A 50 -10.40 23.35 -12.68
C GLY A 50 -9.26 24.10 -11.99
N GLY A 51 -8.76 25.19 -12.56
CA GLY A 51 -7.70 25.99 -11.96
C GLY A 51 -8.08 26.63 -10.61
N PRO A 52 -7.11 26.85 -9.70
CA PRO A 52 -7.33 27.38 -8.36
C PRO A 52 -7.60 28.90 -8.41
N LEU A 53 -8.86 29.31 -8.34
CA LEU A 53 -9.26 30.72 -8.44
C LEU A 53 -8.64 31.60 -7.34
N GLY A 54 -8.35 31.03 -6.18
CA GLY A 54 -7.73 31.67 -5.02
C GLY A 54 -6.24 31.97 -5.19
N ASP A 55 -5.61 31.38 -6.20
CA ASP A 55 -4.25 31.72 -6.65
C ASP A 55 -4.28 32.67 -7.86
N GLY A 56 -5.47 33.10 -8.27
CA GLY A 56 -5.70 34.06 -9.33
C GLY A 56 -5.40 35.50 -8.92
N GLU A 57 -5.74 36.43 -9.81
CA GLU A 57 -5.59 37.86 -9.57
C GLU A 57 -6.89 38.60 -9.90
N ILE A 58 -7.16 39.69 -9.18
CA ILE A 58 -8.30 40.55 -9.48
C ILE A 58 -7.79 41.71 -10.35
N GLU A 59 -8.22 41.77 -11.60
CA GLU A 59 -7.97 42.89 -12.51
C GLU A 59 -9.29 43.56 -12.90
N GLY A 60 -9.37 44.87 -12.68
CA GLY A 60 -10.62 45.61 -12.89
C GLY A 60 -11.73 45.08 -11.98
N SER A 61 -12.82 44.61 -12.59
CA SER A 61 -13.97 44.02 -11.89
C SER A 61 -13.99 42.49 -11.89
N TYR A 62 -12.92 41.83 -12.39
CA TYR A 62 -12.90 40.39 -12.59
C TYR A 62 -11.80 39.70 -11.79
N LEU A 63 -12.10 38.49 -11.33
CA LEU A 63 -11.15 37.50 -10.86
C LEU A 63 -10.71 36.62 -12.03
N LEU A 64 -9.41 36.58 -12.30
CA LEU A 64 -8.82 35.81 -13.39
C LEU A 64 -8.31 34.46 -12.89
N CYS A 65 -8.72 33.38 -13.54
CA CYS A 65 -8.20 32.05 -13.29
C CYS A 65 -6.70 31.98 -13.66
N PRO A 66 -5.81 31.51 -12.78
CA PRO A 66 -4.37 31.54 -13.01
C PRO A 66 -3.90 30.57 -14.11
N TRP A 67 -4.73 29.61 -14.51
CA TRP A 67 -4.35 28.62 -15.53
C TRP A 67 -4.50 29.12 -16.96
N HIS A 68 -5.52 29.92 -17.24
CA HIS A 68 -5.88 30.31 -18.60
C HIS A 68 -6.57 31.67 -18.71
N GLY A 69 -6.59 32.45 -17.62
CA GLY A 69 -7.04 33.85 -17.61
C GLY A 69 -8.55 34.05 -17.71
N TYR A 70 -9.34 32.99 -17.55
CA TYR A 70 -10.79 33.10 -17.62
C TYR A 70 -11.34 33.97 -16.48
N GLU A 71 -12.28 34.84 -16.81
CA GLU A 71 -12.79 35.90 -15.93
C GLU A 71 -14.07 35.46 -15.21
N TYR A 72 -14.16 35.80 -13.93
CA TYR A 72 -15.35 35.63 -13.10
C TYR A 72 -15.59 36.89 -12.27
N ASP A 73 -16.85 37.23 -12.01
CA ASP A 73 -17.16 38.21 -10.97
C ASP A 73 -16.66 37.66 -9.61
N PRO A 74 -15.82 38.40 -8.86
CA PRO A 74 -15.20 37.91 -7.64
C PRO A 74 -16.18 37.64 -6.50
N VAL A 75 -17.44 38.10 -6.59
CA VAL A 75 -18.49 37.94 -5.58
C VAL A 75 -19.56 36.94 -6.01
N THR A 76 -20.08 37.08 -7.23
CA THR A 76 -21.19 36.23 -7.71
C THR A 76 -20.70 34.96 -8.41
N GLY A 77 -19.45 34.96 -8.89
CA GLY A 77 -18.90 33.89 -9.72
C GLY A 77 -19.42 33.88 -11.17
N GLU A 78 -20.25 34.86 -11.54
CA GLU A 78 -20.79 34.95 -12.91
C GLU A 78 -19.68 35.28 -13.91
N PRO A 79 -19.64 34.61 -15.08
CA PRO A 79 -18.68 34.94 -16.12
C PRO A 79 -19.17 36.18 -16.90
N PRO A 80 -18.33 36.77 -17.76
CA PRO A 80 -18.75 37.84 -18.66
C PRO A 80 -19.97 37.46 -19.53
N ALA A 81 -20.70 38.48 -19.98
CA ALA A 81 -21.90 38.28 -20.79
C ALA A 81 -21.59 37.45 -22.05
N GLY A 82 -22.38 36.40 -22.28
CA GLY A 82 -22.21 35.46 -23.40
C GLY A 82 -21.63 34.10 -22.99
N PHE A 83 -21.18 33.96 -21.75
CA PHE A 83 -20.72 32.70 -21.15
C PHE A 83 -21.70 32.20 -20.09
N SER A 84 -21.63 30.92 -19.72
CA SER A 84 -22.63 30.28 -18.83
C SER A 84 -22.03 29.37 -17.74
N ASP A 85 -20.71 29.36 -17.59
CA ASP A 85 -19.93 28.50 -16.70
C ASP A 85 -19.60 29.21 -15.37
N ALA A 86 -20.62 29.69 -14.67
CA ALA A 86 -20.42 30.40 -13.40
C ALA A 86 -19.73 29.55 -12.33
N ALA A 87 -18.77 30.15 -11.63
CA ALA A 87 -18.16 29.56 -10.44
C ALA A 87 -19.21 29.51 -9.32
N ALA A 88 -19.27 28.39 -8.60
CA ALA A 88 -20.20 28.27 -7.48
C ALA A 88 -19.82 29.29 -6.39
N CYS A 89 -20.77 30.14 -5.99
CA CYS A 89 -20.60 31.10 -4.90
C CYS A 89 -21.31 30.61 -3.64
N TYR A 90 -20.80 31.03 -2.48
CA TYR A 90 -21.32 30.64 -1.18
C TYR A 90 -21.81 31.86 -0.40
N GLN A 91 -22.82 31.64 0.44
CA GLN A 91 -23.36 32.70 1.29
C GLN A 91 -22.36 33.07 2.40
N LEU A 92 -22.31 34.36 2.71
CA LEU A 92 -21.42 34.92 3.71
C LEU A 92 -22.19 35.66 4.79
N GLU A 93 -21.64 35.64 6.00
CA GLU A 93 -22.12 36.42 7.12
C GLU A 93 -20.92 37.03 7.85
N GLU A 94 -20.86 38.36 7.90
CA GLU A 94 -19.94 39.07 8.78
C GLU A 94 -20.52 39.08 10.19
N ARG A 95 -19.77 38.51 11.14
CA ARG A 95 -20.07 38.51 12.57
C ARG A 95 -19.03 39.34 13.31
N ASP A 96 -19.34 39.72 14.56
CA ASP A 96 -18.45 40.57 15.38
C ASP A 96 -17.02 40.06 15.50
N ASP A 97 -16.81 38.74 15.38
CA ASP A 97 -15.51 38.10 15.51
C ASP A 97 -14.90 37.61 14.19
N GLY A 98 -15.54 37.81 13.03
CA GLY A 98 -14.97 37.50 11.72
C GLY A 98 -15.97 37.17 10.61
N LEU A 99 -15.45 36.75 9.45
CA LEU A 99 -16.23 36.37 8.28
C LEU A 99 -16.57 34.87 8.32
N TYR A 100 -17.84 34.52 8.09
CA TYR A 100 -18.32 33.15 8.07
C TYR A 100 -18.89 32.80 6.70
N VAL A 101 -18.71 31.56 6.28
CA VAL A 101 -19.29 30.98 5.06
C VAL A 101 -20.28 29.87 5.41
N GLU A 102 -21.42 29.85 4.73
CA GLU A 102 -22.35 28.73 4.79
C GLU A 102 -21.96 27.67 3.77
N LEU A 103 -21.60 26.48 4.25
CA LEU A 103 -21.23 25.35 3.41
C LEU A 103 -22.14 24.16 3.68
N PRO A 104 -22.43 23.33 2.66
CA PRO A 104 -23.00 22.01 2.90
C PRO A 104 -22.09 21.21 3.83
N VAL A 105 -22.65 20.57 4.84
CA VAL A 105 -21.94 19.59 5.65
C VAL A 105 -21.60 18.42 4.71
N LEU A 106 -20.31 18.09 4.59
CA LEU A 106 -19.91 16.87 3.90
C LEU A 106 -20.41 15.68 4.73
N SER A 107 -21.35 14.90 4.20
CA SER A 107 -21.57 13.55 4.72
C SER A 107 -20.47 12.67 4.16
N GLU A 108 -19.60 12.16 5.02
CA GLU A 108 -18.64 11.11 4.67
C GLU A 108 -19.43 9.81 4.44
N GLU A 109 -20.00 9.67 3.25
CA GLU A 109 -20.49 8.37 2.82
C GLU A 109 -19.27 7.48 2.54
N PRO A 110 -19.24 6.23 3.07
CA PRO A 110 -18.16 5.31 2.80
C PRO A 110 -17.98 5.13 1.29
N THR A 111 -16.75 5.26 0.83
CA THR A 111 -16.38 4.97 -0.56
C THR A 111 -16.12 3.48 -0.74
N LEU A 112 -16.05 3.04 -2.00
CA LEU A 112 -15.56 1.71 -2.33
C LEU A 112 -14.16 1.45 -1.76
N MET A 113 -13.30 2.48 -1.70
CA MET A 113 -11.95 2.36 -1.16
C MET A 113 -11.95 2.11 0.35
N ASP A 114 -12.87 2.69 1.11
CA ASP A 114 -13.03 2.40 2.54
C ASP A 114 -13.30 0.92 2.77
N GLN A 115 -14.24 0.35 2.00
CA GLN A 115 -14.60 -1.07 2.09
C GLN A 115 -13.43 -1.99 1.72
N MET A 116 -12.62 -1.61 0.74
CA MET A 116 -11.41 -2.37 0.38
C MET A 116 -10.33 -2.28 1.47
N VAL A 117 -10.15 -1.12 2.10
CA VAL A 117 -9.22 -0.94 3.22
C VAL A 117 -9.69 -1.73 4.46
N ASP A 118 -11.00 -1.83 4.68
CA ASP A 118 -11.57 -2.66 5.75
C ASP A 118 -11.25 -4.15 5.54
N VAL A 119 -11.40 -4.65 4.31
CA VAL A 119 -10.95 -6.01 3.98
C VAL A 119 -9.44 -6.15 4.17
N MET A 120 -8.66 -5.18 3.69
CA MET A 120 -7.20 -5.21 3.80
C MET A 120 -6.71 -5.31 5.25
N THR A 121 -7.26 -4.46 6.13
CA THR A 121 -6.93 -4.43 7.57
C THR A 121 -7.45 -5.68 8.29
N GLY A 122 -8.67 -6.14 7.97
CA GLY A 122 -9.23 -7.38 8.52
C GLY A 122 -8.43 -8.65 8.17
N TRP A 123 -7.62 -8.61 7.11
CA TRP A 123 -6.68 -9.69 6.74
C TRP A 123 -5.30 -9.57 7.40
N GLY A 124 -5.08 -8.53 8.19
CA GLY A 124 -3.90 -8.36 9.06
C GLY A 124 -2.81 -7.43 8.52
N VAL A 125 -3.07 -6.71 7.42
CA VAL A 125 -2.21 -5.62 6.95
C VAL A 125 -2.43 -4.41 7.85
N ASP A 126 -1.41 -4.04 8.63
CA ASP A 126 -1.48 -2.91 9.57
C ASP A 126 -0.46 -1.81 9.24
N THR A 127 0.34 -1.99 8.19
CA THR A 127 1.40 -1.06 7.83
C THR A 127 1.44 -0.87 6.32
N VAL A 128 1.39 0.39 5.89
CA VAL A 128 1.47 0.79 4.48
C VAL A 128 2.64 1.75 4.31
N PHE A 129 3.53 1.46 3.38
CA PHE A 129 4.63 2.34 2.98
C PHE A 129 4.31 2.95 1.63
N GLY A 130 4.41 4.26 1.45
CA GLY A 130 4.08 4.79 0.13
C GLY A 130 4.18 6.28 -0.05
N MET A 131 3.65 6.71 -1.20
CA MET A 131 3.57 8.11 -1.58
C MET A 131 2.20 8.42 -2.20
N VAL A 132 1.65 9.57 -1.83
CA VAL A 132 0.39 10.10 -2.34
C VAL A 132 0.67 10.96 -3.57
N GLY A 133 -0.19 10.86 -4.57
CA GLY A 133 -0.25 11.80 -5.69
C GLY A 133 -1.56 11.64 -6.46
N HIS A 134 -1.71 12.42 -7.53
CA HIS A 134 -3.00 12.61 -8.21
C HIS A 134 -3.77 11.31 -8.51
N SER A 135 -3.08 10.27 -8.99
CA SER A 135 -3.75 9.04 -9.44
C SER A 135 -4.08 8.03 -8.35
N ASN A 136 -3.89 8.36 -7.07
CA ASN A 136 -4.20 7.46 -5.97
C ASN A 136 -4.93 8.14 -4.79
N LEU A 137 -5.51 9.32 -5.01
CA LEU A 137 -6.07 10.17 -3.96
C LEU A 137 -7.23 9.52 -3.21
N GLY A 138 -8.16 8.82 -3.89
CA GLY A 138 -9.30 8.21 -3.22
C GLY A 138 -8.89 7.06 -2.30
N LEU A 139 -7.92 6.23 -2.72
CA LEU A 139 -7.35 5.21 -1.86
C LEU A 139 -6.49 5.81 -0.73
N ALA A 140 -5.73 6.88 -1.00
CA ALA A 140 -4.97 7.59 0.02
C ALA A 140 -5.88 8.14 1.13
N ASP A 141 -7.05 8.66 0.77
CA ASP A 141 -8.01 9.20 1.72
C ASP A 141 -8.66 8.11 2.59
N ALA A 142 -8.98 6.95 2.02
CA ALA A 142 -9.42 5.78 2.78
C ALA A 142 -8.34 5.26 3.74
N LEU A 143 -7.06 5.25 3.32
CA LEU A 143 -5.93 4.90 4.18
C LEU A 143 -5.76 5.91 5.33
N ARG A 144 -5.93 7.20 5.06
CA ARG A 144 -5.87 8.28 6.06
C ARG A 144 -6.95 8.07 7.13
N ARG A 145 -8.20 7.79 6.75
CA ARG A 145 -9.28 7.48 7.71
C ARG A 145 -8.95 6.24 8.54
N ALA A 146 -8.47 5.18 7.90
CA ALA A 146 -8.06 3.96 8.62
C ALA A 146 -6.89 4.19 9.59
N GLU A 147 -5.97 5.09 9.27
CA GLU A 147 -4.91 5.51 10.19
C GLU A 147 -5.46 6.33 11.36
N GLN A 148 -6.38 7.27 11.11
CA GLN A 148 -7.06 8.05 12.17
C GLN A 148 -7.83 7.14 13.15
N ASP A 149 -8.45 6.08 12.62
CA ASP A 149 -9.12 5.03 13.41
C ASP A 149 -8.13 4.05 14.09
N GLN A 150 -6.81 4.24 13.92
CA GLN A 150 -5.76 3.37 14.44
C GLN A 150 -5.81 1.92 13.94
N ARG A 151 -6.43 1.67 12.77
CA ARG A 151 -6.52 0.33 12.15
C ARG A 151 -5.26 -0.04 11.39
N LEU A 152 -4.52 0.96 10.90
CA LEU A 152 -3.22 0.79 10.25
C LEU A 152 -2.31 1.98 10.54
N ARG A 153 -1.03 1.86 10.16
CA ARG A 153 -0.06 2.94 10.12
C ARG A 153 0.35 3.23 8.68
N TYR A 154 0.34 4.50 8.30
CA TYR A 154 0.89 4.96 7.03
C TYR A 154 2.29 5.55 7.24
N ILE A 155 3.24 5.13 6.42
CA ILE A 155 4.61 5.61 6.45
C ILE A 155 4.89 6.24 5.10
N GLY A 156 4.94 7.58 5.09
CA GLY A 156 5.33 8.35 3.92
C GLY A 156 6.80 8.12 3.56
N ILE A 157 7.06 7.75 2.31
CA ILE A 157 8.40 7.48 1.77
C ILE A 157 8.75 8.51 0.69
N ARG A 158 10.05 8.73 0.45
CA ARG A 158 10.56 9.71 -0.52
C ARG A 158 10.88 9.15 -1.91
N HIS A 159 10.74 7.84 -2.10
CA HIS A 159 10.92 7.12 -3.36
C HIS A 159 10.17 5.77 -3.30
N GLU A 160 9.40 5.41 -4.33
CA GLU A 160 8.50 4.26 -4.28
C GLU A 160 9.26 2.92 -4.16
N GLY A 161 10.41 2.79 -4.82
CA GLY A 161 11.29 1.63 -4.61
C GLY A 161 11.66 1.38 -3.14
N ALA A 162 11.89 2.45 -2.35
CA ALA A 162 12.14 2.32 -0.92
C ALA A 162 10.88 1.88 -0.16
N ALA A 163 9.68 2.24 -0.62
CA ALA A 163 8.43 1.75 -0.05
C ALA A 163 8.26 0.23 -0.27
N ALA A 164 8.57 -0.26 -1.47
CA ALA A 164 8.55 -1.70 -1.75
C ALA A 164 9.60 -2.47 -0.93
N PHE A 165 10.83 -1.95 -0.81
CA PHE A 165 11.84 -2.56 0.07
C PHE A 165 11.45 -2.53 1.55
N ALA A 166 10.83 -1.45 2.03
CA ALA A 166 10.37 -1.35 3.41
C ALA A 166 9.25 -2.36 3.71
N ALA A 167 8.28 -2.50 2.80
CA ALA A 167 7.23 -3.52 2.91
C ALA A 167 7.81 -4.94 2.91
N SER A 168 8.78 -5.21 2.03
CA SER A 168 9.51 -6.49 1.99
C SER A 168 10.25 -6.76 3.30
N ALA A 169 11.01 -5.78 3.82
CA ALA A 169 11.72 -5.90 5.08
C ALA A 169 10.76 -6.13 6.26
N TYR A 170 9.63 -5.43 6.30
CA TYR A 170 8.60 -5.62 7.31
C TYR A 170 8.11 -7.08 7.32
N GLY A 171 7.79 -7.65 6.15
CA GLY A 171 7.36 -9.04 6.06
C GLY A 171 8.46 -10.04 6.44
N LYS A 172 9.73 -9.77 6.09
CA LYS A 172 10.88 -10.60 6.50
C LYS A 172 11.05 -10.64 8.02
N LEU A 173 10.88 -9.50 8.69
CA LEU A 173 11.12 -9.34 10.13
C LEU A 173 9.94 -9.79 10.98
N THR A 174 8.71 -9.54 10.53
CA THR A 174 7.50 -9.79 11.33
C THR A 174 6.76 -11.06 10.95
N GLY A 175 6.96 -11.58 9.73
CA GLY A 175 6.13 -12.64 9.16
C GLY A 175 4.72 -12.20 8.76
N ARG A 176 4.39 -10.91 8.89
CA ARG A 176 3.09 -10.34 8.58
C ARG A 176 3.12 -9.60 7.24
N PRO A 177 2.01 -9.56 6.49
CA PRO A 177 1.96 -8.81 5.25
C PRO A 177 2.00 -7.30 5.52
N ALA A 178 2.66 -6.56 4.63
CA ALA A 178 2.58 -5.10 4.54
C ALA A 178 2.23 -4.69 3.11
N ALA A 179 1.76 -3.46 2.95
CA ALA A 179 1.49 -2.90 1.63
C ALA A 179 2.53 -1.85 1.23
N CYS A 180 2.85 -1.79 -0.06
CA CYS A 180 3.48 -0.63 -0.68
C CYS A 180 2.48 0.09 -1.61
N PHE A 181 2.45 1.42 -1.55
CA PHE A 181 1.44 2.26 -2.19
C PHE A 181 2.07 3.35 -3.06
N SER A 182 1.59 3.48 -4.30
CA SER A 182 2.16 4.38 -5.30
C SER A 182 1.12 4.93 -6.28
N ILE A 183 1.49 6.00 -6.98
CA ILE A 183 0.76 6.56 -8.13
C ILE A 183 0.92 5.69 -9.39
N ALA A 184 0.19 6.05 -10.44
CA ALA A 184 0.31 5.50 -11.80
C ALA A 184 1.69 5.71 -12.44
N GLY A 185 1.90 5.04 -13.57
CA GLY A 185 3.03 5.27 -14.46
C GLY A 185 4.41 5.09 -13.79
N PRO A 186 5.30 6.10 -13.85
CA PRO A 186 6.67 5.96 -13.37
C PRO A 186 6.75 5.62 -11.87
N GLY A 187 5.86 6.19 -11.05
CA GLY A 187 5.83 5.89 -9.61
C GLY A 187 5.54 4.40 -9.36
N ALA A 188 4.54 3.83 -10.05
CA ALA A 188 4.26 2.40 -9.97
C ALA A 188 5.49 1.58 -10.41
N THR A 189 6.10 1.90 -11.55
CA THR A 189 7.27 1.14 -12.03
C THR A 189 8.49 1.21 -11.09
N ASN A 190 8.64 2.28 -10.31
CA ASN A 190 9.67 2.40 -9.29
C ASN A 190 9.55 1.33 -8.18
N LEU A 191 8.36 0.73 -7.98
CA LEU A 191 8.17 -0.36 -7.03
C LEU A 191 8.89 -1.65 -7.45
N LEU A 192 9.06 -1.89 -8.76
CA LEU A 192 9.40 -3.21 -9.33
C LEU A 192 10.65 -3.85 -8.70
N THR A 193 11.71 -3.09 -8.45
CA THR A 193 12.94 -3.65 -7.87
C THR A 193 12.73 -4.15 -6.44
N GLY A 194 11.99 -3.41 -5.60
CA GLY A 194 11.67 -3.86 -4.25
C GLY A 194 10.65 -5.00 -4.23
N LEU A 195 9.74 -5.05 -5.21
CA LEU A 195 8.83 -6.17 -5.38
C LEU A 195 9.57 -7.45 -5.80
N TRP A 196 10.62 -7.34 -6.62
CA TRP A 196 11.46 -8.49 -6.96
C TRP A 196 12.21 -9.04 -5.75
N ASP A 197 12.70 -8.17 -4.86
CA ASP A 197 13.26 -8.60 -3.58
C ASP A 197 12.24 -9.40 -2.77
N ALA A 198 11.01 -8.91 -2.60
CA ALA A 198 9.95 -9.65 -1.92
C ALA A 198 9.63 -10.98 -2.59
N LYS A 199 9.52 -11.01 -3.93
CA LYS A 199 9.19 -12.22 -4.70
C LYS A 199 10.25 -13.31 -4.51
N VAL A 200 11.53 -13.00 -4.74
CA VAL A 200 12.60 -14.00 -4.66
C VAL A 200 12.83 -14.48 -3.23
N ASP A 201 12.55 -13.63 -2.24
CA ASP A 201 12.65 -13.99 -0.83
C ASP A 201 11.39 -14.67 -0.27
N ARG A 202 10.34 -14.78 -1.08
CA ARG A 202 9.03 -15.33 -0.73
C ARG A 202 8.36 -14.60 0.43
N VAL A 203 8.28 -13.28 0.32
CA VAL A 203 7.67 -12.39 1.31
C VAL A 203 6.25 -12.03 0.87
N PRO A 204 5.22 -12.21 1.72
CA PRO A 204 3.85 -11.83 1.39
C PRO A 204 3.70 -10.31 1.45
N ILE A 205 3.54 -9.64 0.31
CA ILE A 205 3.28 -8.19 0.27
C ILE A 205 2.20 -7.83 -0.75
N LEU A 206 1.57 -6.68 -0.51
CA LEU A 206 0.56 -6.10 -1.39
C LEU A 206 1.08 -4.82 -2.05
N ALA A 207 1.05 -4.75 -3.38
CA ALA A 207 1.35 -3.55 -4.15
C ALA A 207 0.03 -2.88 -4.56
N LEU A 208 -0.14 -1.62 -4.20
CA LEU A 208 -1.33 -0.81 -4.49
C LEU A 208 -0.91 0.35 -5.39
N THR A 209 -1.40 0.39 -6.62
CA THR A 209 -1.01 1.42 -7.60
C THR A 209 -2.21 2.17 -8.15
N GLY A 210 -2.07 3.49 -8.24
CA GLY A 210 -3.00 4.31 -9.01
C GLY A 210 -2.94 4.01 -10.51
N GLN A 211 -3.96 4.44 -11.25
CA GLN A 211 -3.99 4.39 -12.72
C GLN A 211 -4.81 5.54 -13.26
N VAL A 212 -4.47 6.01 -14.47
CA VAL A 212 -5.31 6.97 -15.20
C VAL A 212 -6.72 6.43 -15.41
N GLN A 213 -7.66 7.32 -15.72
CA GLN A 213 -9.05 6.93 -15.97
C GLN A 213 -9.15 5.90 -17.09
N THR A 214 -10.00 4.88 -16.92
CA THR A 214 -10.09 3.79 -17.91
C THR A 214 -10.46 4.27 -19.31
N GLN A 215 -11.25 5.35 -19.39
CA GLN A 215 -11.69 5.98 -20.64
C GLN A 215 -10.58 6.64 -21.48
N VAL A 216 -9.40 6.90 -20.89
CA VAL A 216 -8.25 7.51 -21.59
C VAL A 216 -7.09 6.54 -21.77
N LEU A 217 -7.29 5.25 -21.53
CA LEU A 217 -6.29 4.21 -21.81
C LEU A 217 -6.17 3.97 -23.32
N GLY A 218 -4.93 3.93 -23.84
CA GLY A 218 -4.58 3.63 -25.23
C GLY A 218 -3.94 4.79 -26.00
N PRO A 219 -4.46 6.03 -25.91
CA PRO A 219 -3.90 7.18 -26.62
C PRO A 219 -2.55 7.71 -26.11
N GLY A 220 -2.00 7.19 -25.01
CA GLY A 220 -0.77 7.71 -24.40
C GLY A 220 -1.03 8.89 -23.47
N ALA A 221 -2.01 8.73 -22.58
CA ALA A 221 -2.33 9.72 -21.55
C ALA A 221 -1.12 10.00 -20.63
N PHE A 222 -1.13 11.14 -19.96
CA PHE A 222 -0.07 11.50 -19.03
C PHE A 222 0.10 10.42 -17.94
N GLN A 223 1.31 9.88 -17.82
CA GLN A 223 1.67 8.78 -16.90
C GLN A 223 0.96 7.44 -17.17
N GLU A 224 0.42 7.22 -18.37
CA GLU A 224 -0.15 5.93 -18.76
C GLU A 224 0.94 4.85 -18.89
N VAL A 225 0.79 3.73 -18.16
CA VAL A 225 1.60 2.52 -18.31
C VAL A 225 0.67 1.29 -18.20
N PRO A 226 0.88 0.24 -19.00
CA PRO A 226 0.15 -1.03 -18.88
C PRO A 226 0.62 -1.79 -17.62
N LEU A 227 0.08 -1.40 -16.45
CA LEU A 227 0.59 -1.81 -15.15
C LEU A 227 0.40 -3.31 -14.87
N THR A 228 -0.66 -3.94 -15.36
CA THR A 228 -0.85 -5.39 -15.18
C THR A 228 0.22 -6.18 -15.93
N GLU A 229 0.55 -5.77 -17.15
CA GLU A 229 1.59 -6.35 -17.99
C GLU A 229 2.98 -6.08 -17.40
N ALA A 230 3.25 -4.86 -16.96
CA ALA A 230 4.52 -4.48 -16.35
C ALA A 230 4.81 -5.27 -15.07
N PHE A 231 3.77 -5.64 -14.31
CA PHE A 231 3.90 -6.35 -13.04
C PHE A 231 3.73 -7.87 -13.18
N ALA A 232 3.33 -8.39 -14.35
CA ALA A 232 3.04 -9.81 -14.56
C ALA A 232 4.21 -10.73 -14.19
N ALA A 233 5.45 -10.28 -14.42
CA ALA A 233 6.63 -11.07 -14.07
C ALA A 233 6.92 -11.11 -12.57
N VAL A 234 6.49 -10.08 -11.81
CA VAL A 234 6.80 -9.95 -10.38
C VAL A 234 5.66 -10.39 -9.47
N ALA A 235 4.40 -10.10 -9.83
CA ALA A 235 3.23 -10.43 -9.03
C ALA A 235 2.70 -11.85 -9.32
N ASN A 236 2.33 -12.57 -8.27
CA ASN A 236 1.60 -13.84 -8.33
C ASN A 236 0.12 -13.63 -8.68
N PHE A 237 -0.40 -12.46 -8.29
CA PHE A 237 -1.75 -12.02 -8.60
C PHE A 237 -1.70 -10.54 -8.95
N SER A 238 -2.21 -10.14 -10.12
CA SER A 238 -2.28 -8.75 -10.55
C SER A 238 -3.62 -8.50 -11.22
N GLN A 239 -4.40 -7.56 -10.69
CA GLN A 239 -5.72 -7.22 -11.24
C GLN A 239 -6.01 -5.73 -11.16
N THR A 240 -6.78 -5.23 -12.14
CA THR A 240 -7.34 -3.88 -12.12
C THR A 240 -8.72 -3.89 -11.46
N VAL A 241 -8.96 -2.96 -10.55
CA VAL A 241 -10.25 -2.76 -9.90
C VAL A 241 -11.11 -1.90 -10.82
N LEU A 242 -12.15 -2.49 -11.42
CA LEU A 242 -12.97 -1.81 -12.44
C LEU A 242 -14.40 -1.51 -11.99
N VAL A 243 -15.03 -2.42 -11.25
CA VAL A 243 -16.43 -2.30 -10.86
C VAL A 243 -16.61 -2.51 -9.35
N PRO A 244 -17.60 -1.86 -8.72
CA PRO A 244 -17.83 -2.00 -7.27
C PRO A 244 -18.07 -3.45 -6.81
N ASP A 245 -18.87 -4.20 -7.57
CA ASP A 245 -19.39 -5.51 -7.17
C ASP A 245 -18.31 -6.55 -6.83
N ASN A 246 -17.12 -6.44 -7.44
CA ASN A 246 -16.03 -7.39 -7.23
C ASN A 246 -14.83 -6.81 -6.46
N ALA A 247 -14.83 -5.52 -6.12
CA ALA A 247 -13.64 -4.84 -5.61
C ALA A 247 -13.14 -5.42 -4.27
N THR A 248 -14.06 -5.65 -3.32
CA THR A 248 -13.72 -6.25 -2.02
C THR A 248 -13.26 -7.71 -2.14
N GLU A 249 -13.79 -8.45 -3.12
CA GLU A 249 -13.33 -9.81 -3.44
C GLU A 249 -11.92 -9.80 -4.04
N LEU A 250 -11.61 -8.84 -4.93
CA LEU A 250 -10.25 -8.69 -5.48
C LEU A 250 -9.22 -8.40 -4.38
N MET A 251 -9.55 -7.57 -3.38
CA MET A 251 -8.69 -7.36 -2.21
C MET A 251 -8.45 -8.66 -1.43
N ALA A 252 -9.51 -9.41 -1.14
CA ALA A 252 -9.41 -10.67 -0.43
C ALA A 252 -8.59 -11.72 -1.21
N LEU A 253 -8.77 -11.79 -2.53
CA LEU A 253 -8.01 -12.69 -3.40
C LEU A 253 -6.54 -12.28 -3.47
N ALA A 254 -6.24 -10.99 -3.63
CA ALA A 254 -4.87 -10.48 -3.62
C ALA A 254 -4.14 -10.89 -2.32
N LEU A 255 -4.77 -10.69 -1.16
CA LEU A 255 -4.20 -11.08 0.13
C LEU A 255 -4.09 -12.59 0.28
N LYS A 256 -5.08 -13.35 -0.18
CA LYS A 256 -5.00 -14.82 -0.21
C LYS A 256 -3.80 -15.30 -1.03
N HIS A 257 -3.60 -14.78 -2.24
CA HIS A 257 -2.46 -15.14 -3.08
C HIS A 257 -1.14 -14.72 -2.43
N ALA A 258 -1.03 -13.49 -1.92
CA ALA A 258 0.16 -13.02 -1.23
C ALA A 258 0.55 -13.93 -0.06
N LEU A 259 -0.42 -14.31 0.78
CA LEU A 259 -0.20 -15.15 1.96
C LEU A 259 0.09 -16.62 1.63
N VAL A 260 -0.71 -17.23 0.74
CA VAL A 260 -0.61 -18.67 0.42
C VAL A 260 0.62 -18.94 -0.43
N GLU A 261 0.85 -18.14 -1.47
CA GLU A 261 2.01 -18.33 -2.35
C GLU A 261 3.29 -17.74 -1.76
N ARG A 262 3.15 -16.91 -0.72
CA ARG A 262 4.22 -16.14 -0.06
C ARG A 262 4.95 -15.29 -1.08
N GLY A 263 4.23 -14.33 -1.66
CA GLY A 263 4.74 -13.52 -2.76
C GLY A 263 4.01 -12.18 -2.89
N VAL A 264 4.16 -11.58 -4.07
CA VAL A 264 3.62 -10.25 -4.36
C VAL A 264 2.23 -10.38 -4.94
N ALA A 265 1.25 -9.68 -4.39
CA ALA A 265 -0.02 -9.40 -5.05
C ALA A 265 -0.10 -7.92 -5.42
N HIS A 266 -0.76 -7.60 -6.53
CA HIS A 266 -0.83 -6.25 -7.09
C HIS A 266 -2.29 -5.90 -7.43
N LEU A 267 -2.72 -4.72 -7.01
CA LEU A 267 -4.01 -4.15 -7.39
C LEU A 267 -3.79 -2.76 -8.01
N VAL A 268 -4.46 -2.54 -9.13
CA VAL A 268 -4.43 -1.29 -9.89
C VAL A 268 -5.77 -0.57 -9.71
N PHE A 269 -5.73 0.72 -9.38
CA PHE A 269 -6.89 1.53 -9.02
C PHE A 269 -7.04 2.73 -9.99
N PRO A 270 -7.92 2.64 -11.01
CA PRO A 270 -8.25 3.78 -11.87
C PRO A 270 -8.88 4.95 -11.10
N ASP A 271 -8.55 6.18 -11.50
CA ASP A 271 -8.97 7.42 -10.82
C ASP A 271 -10.48 7.49 -10.55
N GLU A 272 -11.32 7.20 -11.55
CA GLU A 272 -12.78 7.29 -11.45
C GLU A 272 -13.38 6.23 -10.53
N VAL A 273 -12.72 5.08 -10.40
CA VAL A 273 -13.16 3.96 -9.56
C VAL A 273 -12.93 4.27 -8.09
N GLN A 274 -11.86 5.00 -7.77
CA GLN A 274 -11.49 5.34 -6.39
C GLN A 274 -12.50 6.25 -5.71
N THR A 275 -13.31 6.99 -6.48
CA THR A 275 -14.33 7.92 -5.96
C THR A 275 -15.75 7.33 -5.97
N LEU A 276 -15.91 6.08 -6.39
CA LEU A 276 -17.23 5.45 -6.40
C LEU A 276 -17.77 5.28 -4.96
N PRO A 277 -19.08 5.47 -4.77
CA PRO A 277 -19.72 5.21 -3.48
C PRO A 277 -19.56 3.72 -3.11
N GLY A 278 -19.43 3.45 -1.82
CA GLY A 278 -19.42 2.09 -1.29
C GLY A 278 -20.77 1.40 -1.51
N LEU A 279 -20.75 0.06 -1.52
CA LEU A 279 -21.98 -0.73 -1.55
C LEU A 279 -22.74 -0.56 -0.22
N SER A 280 -24.08 -0.47 -0.28
CA SER A 280 -24.90 -0.37 0.92
C SER A 280 -24.87 -1.61 1.81
N ASP A 281 -24.69 -2.78 1.20
CA ASP A 281 -24.56 -4.09 1.87
C ASP A 281 -23.32 -4.81 1.29
N PRO A 282 -22.10 -4.40 1.70
CA PRO A 282 -20.89 -4.98 1.16
C PRO A 282 -20.74 -6.41 1.69
N PRO A 283 -20.50 -7.40 0.81
CA PRO A 283 -20.43 -8.78 1.24
C PRO A 283 -19.18 -9.02 2.09
N GLU A 284 -19.32 -9.75 3.20
CA GLU A 284 -18.18 -10.04 4.08
C GLU A 284 -17.07 -10.82 3.36
N ARG A 285 -15.82 -10.42 3.64
CA ARG A 285 -14.61 -11.02 3.06
C ARG A 285 -13.61 -11.43 4.13
N LEU A 286 -14.08 -12.10 5.18
CA LEU A 286 -13.22 -12.54 6.29
C LEU A 286 -12.14 -13.54 5.82
N ARG A 287 -10.93 -13.44 6.40
CA ARG A 287 -9.85 -14.41 6.15
C ARG A 287 -10.23 -15.84 6.56
N THR A 288 -11.01 -15.97 7.64
CA THR A 288 -11.48 -17.26 8.17
C THR A 288 -12.28 -18.02 7.11
N GLY A 289 -11.95 -19.30 6.90
CA GLY A 289 -12.60 -20.14 5.89
C GLY A 289 -12.12 -19.92 4.45
N ARG A 290 -11.28 -18.92 4.18
CA ARG A 290 -10.73 -18.65 2.84
C ARG A 290 -9.28 -19.12 2.66
N VAL A 291 -8.54 -19.24 3.76
CA VAL A 291 -7.17 -19.76 3.81
C VAL A 291 -7.17 -21.11 4.54
N ALA A 292 -6.57 -22.13 3.93
CA ALA A 292 -6.46 -23.45 4.51
C ALA A 292 -5.50 -23.48 5.72
N PHE A 293 -5.64 -24.50 6.56
CA PHE A 293 -4.70 -24.78 7.64
C PHE A 293 -3.29 -25.05 7.09
N ASP A 294 -2.27 -24.54 7.74
CA ASP A 294 -0.86 -24.59 7.31
C ASP A 294 -0.10 -25.83 7.78
N GLY A 295 -0.66 -26.60 8.73
CA GLY A 295 -0.08 -27.87 9.18
C GLY A 295 -0.30 -29.00 8.18
N ILE A 296 0.54 -29.02 7.14
CA ILE A 296 0.65 -30.15 6.20
C ILE A 296 1.60 -31.18 6.82
N ALA A 297 1.10 -32.40 7.08
CA ALA A 297 1.92 -33.53 7.52
C ALA A 297 2.33 -34.41 6.34
N PRO A 298 3.57 -34.93 6.30
CA PRO A 298 3.96 -35.92 5.29
C PRO A 298 3.20 -37.25 5.52
N PRO A 299 3.14 -38.13 4.50
CA PRO A 299 2.70 -39.51 4.68
C PRO A 299 3.48 -40.20 5.80
N LYS A 300 2.81 -41.09 6.55
CA LYS A 300 3.43 -41.75 7.71
C LYS A 300 4.64 -42.58 7.32
N GLU A 301 4.57 -43.22 6.16
CA GLU A 301 5.61 -44.09 5.63
C GLU A 301 6.90 -43.30 5.32
N GLU A 302 6.78 -42.14 4.70
CA GLU A 302 7.90 -41.24 4.40
C GLU A 302 8.53 -40.68 5.67
N LEU A 303 7.70 -40.36 6.67
CA LEU A 303 8.18 -39.90 7.97
C LEU A 303 8.92 -41.02 8.72
N SER A 304 8.37 -42.23 8.75
CA SER A 304 9.02 -43.38 9.38
C SER A 304 10.36 -43.69 8.72
N TRP A 305 10.43 -43.67 7.39
CA TRP A 305 11.69 -43.85 6.67
C TRP A 305 12.75 -42.80 7.04
N ALA A 306 12.35 -41.52 7.13
CA ALA A 306 13.27 -40.45 7.52
C ALA A 306 13.79 -40.62 8.97
N VAL A 307 12.94 -41.12 9.88
CA VAL A 307 13.34 -41.44 11.26
C VAL A 307 14.34 -42.60 11.27
N GLU A 308 14.05 -43.71 10.59
CA GLU A 308 14.96 -44.86 10.50
C GLU A 308 16.32 -44.49 9.91
N LEU A 309 16.35 -43.62 8.89
CA LEU A 309 17.59 -43.11 8.29
C LEU A 309 18.43 -42.33 9.33
N LEU A 310 17.79 -41.48 10.14
CA LEU A 310 18.47 -40.69 11.16
C LEU A 310 18.93 -41.54 12.35
N GLU A 311 18.14 -42.53 12.77
CA GLU A 311 18.52 -43.47 13.84
C GLU A 311 19.74 -44.33 13.45
N GLY A 312 19.88 -44.66 12.16
CA GLY A 312 21.03 -45.39 11.63
C GLY A 312 22.29 -44.53 11.44
N ALA A 313 22.17 -43.20 11.48
CA ALA A 313 23.26 -42.27 11.22
C ALA A 313 24.21 -42.15 12.43
N ARG A 314 25.53 -42.10 12.18
CA ARG A 314 26.51 -41.88 13.26
C ARG A 314 26.89 -40.41 13.42
N ARG A 315 26.70 -39.62 12.38
CA ARG A 315 27.01 -38.18 12.31
C ARG A 315 25.88 -37.45 11.59
N PRO A 316 24.64 -37.48 12.13
CA PRO A 316 23.55 -36.69 11.58
C PRO A 316 23.88 -35.20 11.66
N LEU A 317 23.46 -34.44 10.64
CA LEU A 317 23.61 -32.98 10.61
C LEU A 317 22.31 -32.34 10.14
N ILE A 318 21.87 -31.30 10.85
CA ILE A 318 20.69 -30.53 10.47
C ILE A 318 21.13 -29.30 9.67
N VAL A 319 20.49 -29.09 8.51
CA VAL A 319 20.64 -27.87 7.71
C VAL A 319 19.35 -27.05 7.79
N ALA A 320 19.36 -25.97 8.56
CA ALA A 320 18.21 -25.09 8.72
C ALA A 320 18.23 -23.97 7.68
N GLY A 321 17.18 -23.90 6.85
CA GLY A 321 16.91 -22.80 5.94
C GLY A 321 15.87 -21.82 6.48
N SER A 322 15.62 -20.74 5.74
CA SER A 322 14.71 -19.66 6.20
C SER A 322 13.27 -20.14 6.35
N GLY A 323 12.87 -21.22 5.68
CA GLY A 323 11.56 -21.84 5.84
C GLY A 323 11.34 -22.49 7.21
N ALA A 324 12.41 -22.76 7.97
CA ALA A 324 12.33 -23.31 9.32
C ALA A 324 12.14 -22.25 10.42
N ARG A 325 11.99 -20.96 10.06
CA ARG A 325 11.91 -19.84 11.02
C ARG A 325 10.83 -20.03 12.09
N GLU A 326 9.62 -20.38 11.68
CA GLU A 326 8.49 -20.60 12.61
C GLU A 326 8.65 -21.87 13.44
N ALA A 327 9.51 -22.79 13.02
CA ALA A 327 9.83 -24.04 13.71
C ALA A 327 11.15 -23.96 14.50
N ARG A 328 11.72 -22.76 14.71
CA ARG A 328 13.03 -22.56 15.34
C ARG A 328 13.20 -23.38 16.61
N ARG A 329 12.23 -23.29 17.53
CA ARG A 329 12.28 -23.98 18.82
C ARG A 329 12.29 -25.50 18.62
N GLN A 330 11.41 -26.01 17.77
CA GLN A 330 11.30 -27.44 17.47
C GLN A 330 12.56 -27.98 16.80
N VAL A 331 13.20 -27.21 15.91
CA VAL A 331 14.49 -27.59 15.31
C VAL A 331 15.58 -27.71 16.38
N ILE A 332 15.67 -26.75 17.30
CA ILE A 332 16.67 -26.79 18.39
C ILE A 332 16.41 -27.97 19.33
N GLU A 333 15.17 -28.14 19.80
CA GLU A 333 14.79 -29.25 20.68
C GLU A 333 15.06 -30.62 20.04
N PHE A 334 14.77 -30.75 18.74
CA PHE A 334 15.07 -31.97 18.01
C PHE A 334 16.58 -32.20 17.88
N ALA A 335 17.35 -31.14 17.57
CA ALA A 335 18.80 -31.21 17.49
C ALA A 335 19.43 -31.67 18.82
N GLU A 336 18.96 -31.15 19.95
CA GLU A 336 19.39 -31.55 21.29
C GLU A 336 19.00 -33.00 21.61
N HIS A 337 17.84 -33.44 21.16
CA HIS A 337 17.37 -34.80 21.39
C HIS A 337 18.23 -35.86 20.68
N ILE A 338 18.65 -35.59 19.45
CA ILE A 338 19.47 -36.51 18.66
C ILE A 338 20.98 -36.19 18.73
N ASP A 339 21.36 -35.22 19.55
CA ASP A 339 22.74 -34.70 19.70
C ASP A 339 23.39 -34.36 18.34
N ALA A 340 22.64 -33.68 17.46
CA ALA A 340 23.08 -33.35 16.11
C ALA A 340 23.44 -31.86 15.98
N PRO A 341 24.58 -31.50 15.37
CA PRO A 341 24.89 -30.12 15.03
C PRO A 341 23.86 -29.52 14.05
N VAL A 342 23.66 -28.21 14.15
CA VAL A 342 22.80 -27.43 13.26
C VAL A 342 23.64 -26.39 12.53
N ILE A 343 23.66 -26.47 11.20
CA ILE A 343 24.18 -25.42 10.32
C ILE A 343 23.04 -24.68 9.66
N THR A 344 23.21 -23.40 9.35
CA THR A 344 22.17 -22.60 8.70
C THR A 344 22.55 -22.19 7.28
N THR A 345 21.57 -21.99 6.40
CA THR A 345 21.80 -21.18 5.19
C THR A 345 22.02 -19.72 5.57
N PHE A 346 22.56 -18.90 4.65
CA PHE A 346 22.83 -17.49 4.95
C PHE A 346 21.57 -16.70 5.35
N ARG A 347 20.41 -17.00 4.73
CA ARG A 347 19.11 -16.37 5.07
C ARG A 347 18.55 -16.83 6.42
N ALA A 348 19.06 -17.94 6.93
CA ALA A 348 18.64 -18.55 8.18
C ALA A 348 19.63 -18.28 9.33
N LYS A 349 20.64 -17.42 9.13
CA LYS A 349 21.54 -17.03 10.20
C LYS A 349 20.73 -16.48 11.38
N GLY A 350 21.03 -16.96 12.58
CA GLY A 350 20.32 -16.61 13.82
C GLY A 350 19.18 -17.56 14.20
N LEU A 351 18.83 -18.55 13.37
CA LEU A 351 17.88 -19.60 13.78
C LEU A 351 18.43 -20.44 14.95
N ILE A 352 19.74 -20.69 14.99
CA ILE A 352 20.42 -21.19 16.18
C ILE A 352 21.42 -20.13 16.65
N GLY A 353 21.61 -20.00 17.97
CA GLY A 353 22.57 -19.06 18.53
C GLY A 353 24.01 -19.45 18.17
N ASP A 354 24.87 -18.47 17.89
CA ASP A 354 26.29 -18.71 17.60
C ASP A 354 27.05 -19.25 18.84
N ASP A 355 26.47 -19.09 20.03
CA ASP A 355 26.95 -19.58 21.34
C ASP A 355 26.37 -20.95 21.74
N HIS A 356 25.40 -21.47 20.96
CA HIS A 356 24.81 -22.76 21.24
C HIS A 356 25.82 -23.89 20.99
N ALA A 357 25.90 -24.88 21.88
CA ALA A 357 26.87 -25.98 21.77
C ALA A 357 26.77 -26.77 20.46
N LEU A 358 25.55 -26.90 19.92
CA LEU A 358 25.25 -27.53 18.63
C LEU A 358 25.30 -26.57 17.43
N GLY A 359 25.65 -25.30 17.62
CA GLY A 359 25.75 -24.30 16.56
C GLY A 359 26.94 -24.55 15.62
N GLY A 360 26.67 -24.92 14.37
CA GLY A 360 27.70 -25.22 13.36
C GLY A 360 28.06 -24.06 12.43
N GLY A 361 27.41 -22.90 12.59
CA GLY A 361 27.58 -21.72 11.75
C GLY A 361 26.84 -21.78 10.41
N VAL A 362 27.20 -20.88 9.49
CA VAL A 362 26.53 -20.73 8.19
C VAL A 362 27.23 -21.57 7.12
N VAL A 363 26.48 -22.32 6.30
CA VAL A 363 27.00 -23.11 5.16
C VAL A 363 26.86 -22.37 3.83
N GLY A 364 27.73 -22.69 2.87
CA GLY A 364 27.67 -22.21 1.49
C GLY A 364 28.80 -21.27 1.12
N ARG A 365 28.69 -20.59 -0.04
CA ARG A 365 29.76 -19.73 -0.60
C ARG A 365 30.16 -18.58 0.32
N SER A 366 29.20 -18.07 1.09
CA SER A 366 29.39 -16.99 2.06
C SER A 366 29.42 -17.51 3.51
N GLY A 367 29.60 -18.82 3.67
CA GLY A 367 29.57 -19.51 4.95
C GLY A 367 30.95 -19.63 5.63
N THR A 368 31.02 -20.51 6.61
CA THR A 368 32.23 -20.79 7.38
C THR A 368 32.85 -22.14 6.99
N PRO A 369 34.19 -22.28 7.04
CA PRO A 369 34.85 -23.58 6.79
C PRO A 369 34.40 -24.67 7.76
N ILE A 370 33.99 -24.30 8.99
CA ILE A 370 33.50 -25.22 10.01
C ILE A 370 32.18 -25.86 9.55
N ALA A 371 31.20 -25.05 9.10
CA ALA A 371 29.94 -25.55 8.58
C ALA A 371 30.14 -26.48 7.38
N SER A 372 31.04 -26.11 6.46
CA SER A 372 31.40 -26.97 5.32
C SER A 372 32.06 -28.28 5.75
N ALA A 373 32.94 -28.25 6.75
CA ALA A 373 33.61 -29.45 7.26
C ALA A 373 32.64 -30.38 8.00
N LEU A 374 31.67 -29.83 8.74
CA LEU A 374 30.59 -30.60 9.35
C LEU A 374 29.76 -31.32 8.28
N MET A 375 29.30 -30.59 7.26
CA MET A 375 28.52 -31.16 6.17
C MET A 375 29.30 -32.22 5.38
N ALA A 376 30.57 -31.98 5.09
CA ALA A 376 31.41 -32.95 4.38
C ALA A 376 31.69 -34.25 5.17
N ARG A 377 31.48 -34.22 6.49
CA ARG A 377 31.69 -35.38 7.38
C ARG A 377 30.39 -36.02 7.84
N ALA A 378 29.24 -35.40 7.56
CA ALA A 378 27.95 -35.98 7.88
C ALA A 378 27.71 -37.26 7.08
N ASP A 379 27.00 -38.22 7.67
CA ASP A 379 26.52 -39.43 6.99
C ASP A 379 24.99 -39.42 6.79
N ALA A 380 24.29 -38.42 7.35
CA ALA A 380 22.90 -38.10 7.03
C ALA A 380 22.67 -36.58 7.16
N LEU A 381 21.93 -36.00 6.21
CA LEU A 381 21.54 -34.59 6.23
C LEU A 381 20.03 -34.43 6.40
N LEU A 382 19.60 -33.78 7.49
CA LEU A 382 18.22 -33.34 7.66
C LEU A 382 18.09 -31.88 7.22
N VAL A 383 17.60 -31.66 5.99
CA VAL A 383 17.46 -30.32 5.41
C VAL A 383 16.06 -29.78 5.63
N LEU A 384 15.94 -28.73 6.44
CA LEU A 384 14.65 -28.15 6.86
C LEU A 384 14.48 -26.75 6.28
N GLY A 385 13.49 -26.56 5.41
CA GLY A 385 13.10 -25.23 4.93
C GLY A 385 14.18 -24.49 4.13
N ALA A 386 15.07 -25.21 3.44
CA ALA A 386 16.12 -24.65 2.60
C ALA A 386 15.87 -24.95 1.12
N SER A 387 16.32 -24.06 0.25
CA SER A 387 16.53 -24.39 -1.17
C SER A 387 17.93 -24.97 -1.36
N PHE A 388 18.04 -25.96 -2.25
CA PHE A 388 19.31 -26.55 -2.69
C PHE A 388 20.00 -25.64 -3.73
N SER A 389 20.00 -24.34 -3.49
CA SER A 389 20.66 -23.37 -4.37
C SER A 389 22.16 -23.61 -4.41
N ASN A 390 22.81 -23.32 -5.53
CA ASN A 390 24.27 -23.37 -5.62
C ASN A 390 24.98 -22.43 -4.62
N HIS A 391 24.27 -21.45 -4.05
CA HIS A 391 24.83 -20.53 -3.07
C HIS A 391 24.86 -21.13 -1.65
N SER A 392 23.85 -21.92 -1.28
CA SER A 392 23.82 -22.63 0.00
C SER A 392 24.82 -23.79 0.04
N GLY A 393 25.24 -24.29 -1.12
CA GLY A 393 26.30 -25.30 -1.22
C GLY A 393 25.91 -26.65 -0.62
N ILE A 394 24.61 -26.88 -0.39
CA ILE A 394 24.07 -28.15 0.12
C ILE A 394 24.38 -29.22 -0.93
N ALA A 395 25.19 -30.21 -0.56
CA ALA A 395 25.58 -31.28 -1.46
C ALA A 395 24.37 -32.19 -1.75
N THR A 396 24.21 -32.58 -3.02
CA THR A 396 23.11 -33.47 -3.48
C THR A 396 23.53 -34.93 -3.57
N TRP A 397 24.76 -35.27 -3.18
CA TRP A 397 25.38 -36.60 -3.32
C TRP A 397 25.90 -37.14 -1.99
N VAL A 398 25.19 -36.84 -0.90
CA VAL A 398 25.44 -37.44 0.42
C VAL A 398 24.39 -38.50 0.68
#